data_AF-A0A520XZ10-F1
#
_entry.id   AF-A0A520XZ10-F1
#
_cell.length_a   1.000
_cell.length_b   1.000
_cell.length_c   1.000
_cell.angle_alpha   90.00
_cell.angle_beta   90.00
_cell.angle_gamma   90.00
#
_symmetry.space_group_name_H-M   'P 1'
#
loop_
_entity.id
_entity.type
_entity.pdbx_description
1 polymer ?
#
loop_
_entity_poly.entity_id
_entity_poly.type
_entity_poly.pdbx_seq_one_letter_code
_entity_poly.pdbx_strand_id
1 'polypeptide(L)'
;MTDKPFSLYGNQLSPSDSRKADKWQEMFVKKFDYDPNETYELSLVDNQYLGQDLGLRDIVRGAGGDPIDPASGVVISTIRMGFGHYRIAMAGASAARAMGFTPYWLDLLAVPGITQDAINWWNTNYSKYSRLSQRSKLFNKYVWESVTSGDRTLPGLNWALNNFAIGWPWRFLKANARDYKKSELFGNLHRALPSDMPILTSHMWNCMGAVAGGMTNVVDMMFDNWPMAFQLTEGAKHAVQSPSGYYGFRIMNQFDEDDRILNPTPADALYYVGHHVDHELVENIEADSAARLRRMANGEPRRFLLTMGGAGAQRELFHEIIQHCRPMIERDELTLFVNLGDHAENWDWLKAELGSDAGLAKTHFDWEETKAFVDEIRTGEVRGLHVFLSDNTFHGVYATNYLMRVIDVMITKPSELAFYPVPKIFNERVGAHEAWGAIRSAELGDGTIETRSVGRTLQAIDLMTQETDLMELFCDSIVKNKQIGIYDGAYKCVELATGRKWER
;
A
#
# COMPACT_ATOMS: atom_id res chain seq x y z
N MET A 1 10.11 -5.82 33.03
CA MET A 1 8.81 -6.32 32.53
C MET A 1 7.74 -5.76 33.44
N THR A 2 6.72 -5.12 32.88
CA THR A 2 5.55 -4.67 33.64
C THR A 2 4.65 -5.87 33.94
N ASP A 3 4.27 -6.10 35.20
CA ASP A 3 3.34 -7.17 35.62
C ASP A 3 1.90 -6.98 35.11
N LYS A 4 1.62 -5.90 34.35
CA LYS A 4 0.30 -5.62 33.80
C LYS A 4 0.13 -6.33 32.45
N PRO A 5 -0.97 -7.09 32.26
CA PRO A 5 -1.32 -7.63 30.95
C PRO A 5 -1.43 -6.53 29.90
N PHE A 6 -1.06 -6.84 28.65
CA PHE A 6 -1.24 -5.91 27.54
C PHE A 6 -2.73 -5.58 27.37
N SER A 7 -3.03 -4.32 27.05
CA SER A 7 -4.39 -3.88 26.78
C SER A 7 -4.44 -2.95 25.57
N LEU A 8 -5.56 -3.02 24.83
CA LEU A 8 -5.90 -2.11 23.74
C LEU A 8 -7.35 -1.67 23.92
N TYR A 9 -7.57 -0.38 24.14
CA TYR A 9 -8.86 0.27 24.37
C TYR A 9 -9.68 -0.39 25.47
N GLY A 10 -9.01 -0.74 26.57
CA GLY A 10 -9.61 -1.41 27.72
C GLY A 10 -9.86 -2.91 27.53
N ASN A 11 -9.50 -3.49 26.39
CA ASN A 11 -9.53 -4.94 26.17
C ASN A 11 -8.21 -5.54 26.65
N GLN A 12 -8.24 -6.38 27.68
CA GLN A 12 -7.04 -6.98 28.25
C GLN A 12 -6.78 -8.36 27.64
N LEU A 13 -5.52 -8.62 27.28
CA LEU A 13 -5.08 -9.96 26.92
C LEU A 13 -4.91 -10.84 28.16
N SER A 14 -4.96 -12.16 27.94
CA SER A 14 -4.62 -13.10 28.99
C SER A 14 -3.18 -12.86 29.47
N PRO A 15 -2.86 -13.11 30.75
CA PRO A 15 -1.48 -13.04 31.22
C PRO A 15 -0.55 -14.00 30.48
N SER A 16 -1.08 -15.12 29.98
CA SER A 16 -0.33 -16.09 29.19
C SER A 16 0.11 -15.52 27.85
N ASP A 17 -0.83 -14.90 27.12
CA ASP A 17 -0.53 -14.35 25.80
C ASP A 17 0.30 -13.06 25.89
N SER A 18 0.08 -12.25 26.92
CA SER A 18 0.97 -11.10 27.21
C SER A 18 2.42 -11.56 27.38
N ARG A 19 2.67 -12.61 28.19
CA ARG A 19 4.02 -13.18 28.34
C ARG A 19 4.58 -13.78 27.05
N LYS A 20 3.74 -14.31 26.16
CA LYS A 20 4.21 -14.81 24.85
C LYS A 20 4.62 -13.65 23.93
N ALA A 21 3.92 -12.53 23.98
CA ALA A 21 4.32 -11.31 23.27
C ALA A 21 5.64 -10.73 23.83
N ASP A 22 5.82 -10.73 25.15
CA ASP A 22 7.09 -10.30 25.76
C ASP A 22 8.26 -11.22 25.37
N LYS A 23 8.06 -12.54 25.44
CA LYS A 23 9.07 -13.52 24.96
C LYS A 23 9.39 -13.35 23.48
N TRP A 24 8.41 -12.94 22.69
CA TRP A 24 8.61 -12.63 21.28
C TRP A 24 9.55 -11.44 21.11
N GLN A 25 9.32 -10.34 21.83
CA GLN A 25 10.22 -9.18 21.85
C GLN A 25 11.63 -9.55 22.36
N GLU A 26 11.74 -10.31 23.45
CA GLU A 26 13.03 -10.75 24.01
C GLU A 26 13.87 -11.54 22.99
N MET A 27 13.22 -12.30 22.11
CA MET A 27 13.92 -13.00 21.04
C MET A 27 14.61 -12.00 20.09
N PHE A 28 13.95 -10.91 19.72
CA PHE A 28 14.54 -9.85 18.89
C PHE A 28 15.65 -9.10 19.63
N VAL A 29 15.44 -8.77 20.92
CA VAL A 29 16.46 -8.13 21.77
C VAL A 29 17.75 -8.95 21.77
N LYS A 30 17.65 -10.27 21.98
CA LYS A 30 18.83 -11.17 21.97
C LYS A 30 19.42 -11.38 20.58
N LYS A 31 18.56 -11.49 19.56
CA LYS A 31 18.98 -11.79 18.19
C LYS A 31 19.75 -10.63 17.54
N PHE A 32 19.37 -9.40 17.87
CA PHE A 32 19.91 -8.18 17.26
C PHE A 32 20.72 -7.32 18.24
N ASP A 33 21.09 -7.86 19.41
CA ASP A 33 21.90 -7.19 20.42
C ASP A 33 21.40 -5.78 20.76
N TYR A 34 20.10 -5.68 21.04
CA TYR A 34 19.43 -4.40 21.26
C TYR A 34 19.98 -3.66 22.48
N ASP A 35 20.49 -2.45 22.27
CA ASP A 35 20.84 -1.52 23.34
C ASP A 35 19.70 -0.52 23.61
N PRO A 36 19.00 -0.60 24.76
CA PRO A 36 17.94 0.35 25.11
C PRO A 36 18.45 1.79 25.33
N ASN A 37 19.77 2.00 25.47
CA ASN A 37 20.38 3.31 25.66
C ASN A 37 21.00 3.89 24.37
N GLU A 38 20.90 3.19 23.24
CA GLU A 38 21.40 3.69 21.96
C GLU A 38 20.70 5.01 21.59
N THR A 39 21.49 6.04 21.29
CA THR A 39 20.98 7.34 20.83
C THR A 39 21.15 7.48 19.32
N TYR A 40 20.15 8.07 18.68
CA TYR A 40 20.17 8.39 17.25
C TYR A 40 20.40 9.89 17.09
N GLU A 41 21.35 10.24 16.24
CA GLU A 41 21.47 11.60 15.70
C GLU A 41 20.91 11.55 14.28
N LEU A 42 19.99 12.45 13.94
CA LEU A 42 19.29 12.45 12.67
C LEU A 42 19.50 13.78 11.94
N SER A 43 19.67 13.71 10.63
CA SER A 43 19.76 14.87 9.74
C SER A 43 19.01 14.62 8.44
N LEU A 44 18.84 15.68 7.65
CA LEU A 44 18.14 15.67 6.36
C LEU A 44 19.12 15.74 5.21
N VAL A 45 18.87 14.93 4.19
CA VAL A 45 19.55 15.01 2.89
C VAL A 45 18.52 15.05 1.77
N ASP A 46 18.92 15.53 0.60
CA ASP A 46 18.00 15.56 -0.54
C ASP A 46 17.76 14.14 -1.06
N ASN A 47 16.48 13.81 -1.28
CA ASN A 47 16.11 12.52 -1.82
C ASN A 47 16.50 12.45 -3.31
N GLN A 48 17.32 11.47 -3.66
CA GLN A 48 17.94 11.37 -5.00
C GLN A 48 16.95 10.97 -6.11
N TYR A 49 15.83 10.34 -5.76
CA TYR A 49 14.92 9.73 -6.75
C TYR A 49 13.67 10.59 -6.98
N LEU A 50 12.95 10.94 -5.92
CA LEU A 50 11.69 11.68 -5.96
C LEU A 50 11.76 13.02 -5.21
N GLY A 51 12.95 13.49 -4.85
CA GLY A 51 13.12 14.80 -4.20
C GLY A 51 12.53 15.95 -5.04
N GLN A 52 12.77 15.95 -6.36
CA GLN A 52 12.21 16.98 -7.25
C GLN A 52 10.70 16.81 -7.48
N ASP A 53 10.26 15.56 -7.70
CA ASP A 53 8.87 15.24 -8.06
C ASP A 53 7.91 15.36 -6.86
N LEU A 54 8.34 15.01 -5.64
CA LEU A 54 7.52 14.98 -4.43
C LEU A 54 8.01 15.91 -3.31
N GLY A 55 9.12 16.63 -3.49
CA GLY A 55 9.66 17.54 -2.46
C GLY A 55 10.29 16.82 -1.27
N LEU A 56 10.63 15.54 -1.43
CA LEU A 56 11.13 14.68 -0.37
C LEU A 56 12.53 15.09 0.10
N ARG A 57 12.72 15.03 1.42
CA ARG A 57 14.04 15.00 2.05
C ARG A 57 14.17 13.76 2.91
N ASP A 58 15.23 12.99 2.73
CA ASP A 58 15.43 11.76 3.49
C ASP A 58 15.93 12.06 4.90
N ILE A 59 15.33 11.43 5.91
CA ILE A 59 15.87 11.38 7.26
C ILE A 59 16.93 10.28 7.30
N VAL A 60 18.17 10.67 7.62
CA VAL A 60 19.31 9.75 7.71
C VAL A 60 19.94 9.79 9.09
N ARG A 61 20.64 8.71 9.46
CA ARG A 61 21.41 8.64 10.71
C ARG A 61 22.76 9.33 10.54
N GLY A 62 23.06 10.30 11.40
CA GLY A 62 24.31 11.05 11.48
C GLY A 62 24.12 12.56 11.37
N ALA A 63 25.19 13.31 11.65
CA ALA A 63 25.21 14.79 11.68
C ALA A 63 25.54 15.46 10.33
N GLY A 64 25.66 14.68 9.25
CA GLY A 64 26.25 15.15 7.98
C GLY A 64 25.31 15.94 7.07
N GLY A 65 24.01 15.95 7.36
CA GLY A 65 22.98 16.68 6.61
C GLY A 65 22.47 17.93 7.32
N ASP A 66 21.37 18.47 6.80
CA ASP A 66 20.70 19.63 7.39
C ASP A 66 19.94 19.25 8.67
N PRO A 67 19.71 20.20 9.58
CA PRO A 67 18.89 19.96 10.77
C PRO A 67 17.42 19.73 10.41
N ILE A 68 16.74 18.94 11.23
CA ILE A 68 15.29 18.72 11.14
C ILE A 68 14.56 19.98 11.62
N ASP A 69 13.71 20.57 10.76
CA ASP A 69 12.85 21.70 11.12
C ASP A 69 11.41 21.22 11.42
N PRO A 70 10.97 21.23 12.70
CA PRO A 70 9.63 20.81 13.07
C PRO A 70 8.52 21.78 12.64
N ALA A 71 8.85 23.04 12.28
CA ALA A 71 7.85 24.04 11.93
C ALA A 71 7.31 23.88 10.50
N SER A 72 8.18 23.48 9.58
CA SER A 72 7.82 23.28 8.16
C SER A 72 7.71 21.81 7.75
N GLY A 73 8.25 20.89 8.55
CA GLY A 73 8.35 19.47 8.23
C GLY A 73 7.13 18.64 8.63
N VAL A 74 6.81 17.63 7.80
CA VAL A 74 5.93 16.51 8.17
C VAL A 74 6.68 15.23 7.91
N VAL A 75 6.85 14.38 8.94
CA VAL A 75 7.51 13.09 8.78
C VAL A 75 6.59 12.13 8.05
N ILE A 76 7.07 11.53 6.98
CA ILE A 76 6.40 10.50 6.20
C ILE A 76 7.16 9.20 6.43
N SER A 77 6.66 8.34 7.31
CA SER A 77 7.34 7.11 7.69
C SER A 77 6.81 5.89 6.95
N THR A 78 7.71 5.09 6.40
CA THR A 78 7.40 3.94 5.55
C THR A 78 8.31 2.74 5.79
N ILE A 79 8.02 1.63 5.09
CA ILE A 79 8.83 0.41 5.04
C ILE A 79 8.82 -0.19 3.61
N ARG A 80 9.90 -0.87 3.21
CA ARG A 80 9.97 -1.62 1.92
C ARG A 80 9.41 -3.03 2.02
N MET A 81 8.16 -3.17 2.48
CA MET A 81 7.44 -4.45 2.45
C MET A 81 6.35 -4.44 1.39
N GLY A 82 6.76 -4.39 0.13
CA GLY A 82 5.86 -4.27 -1.02
C GLY A 82 5.57 -2.82 -1.42
N PHE A 83 5.07 -2.65 -2.65
CA PHE A 83 4.84 -1.34 -3.26
C PHE A 83 3.71 -0.55 -2.60
N GLY A 84 2.76 -1.21 -1.92
CA GLY A 84 1.59 -0.55 -1.34
C GLY A 84 1.92 0.47 -0.25
N HIS A 85 2.83 0.15 0.67
CA HIS A 85 3.21 1.07 1.75
C HIS A 85 3.97 2.29 1.21
N TYR A 86 4.81 2.10 0.19
CA TYR A 86 5.47 3.20 -0.53
C TYR A 86 4.46 4.10 -1.20
N ARG A 87 3.46 3.52 -1.88
CA ARG A 87 2.42 4.27 -2.57
C ARG A 87 1.58 5.13 -1.59
N ILE A 88 1.21 4.58 -0.43
CA ILE A 88 0.51 5.34 0.62
C ILE A 88 1.38 6.46 1.18
N ALA A 89 2.67 6.19 1.42
CA ALA A 89 3.62 7.20 1.87
C ALA A 89 3.80 8.32 0.82
N MET A 90 3.89 7.98 -0.47
CA MET A 90 3.95 8.96 -1.57
C MET A 90 2.68 9.82 -1.62
N ALA A 91 1.50 9.24 -1.40
CA ALA A 91 0.26 9.99 -1.32
C ALA A 91 0.32 11.01 -0.17
N GLY A 92 0.75 10.60 1.03
CA GLY A 92 0.94 11.50 2.18
C GLY A 92 1.99 12.60 1.91
N ALA A 93 3.11 12.26 1.28
CA ALA A 93 4.15 13.21 0.92
C ALA A 93 3.67 14.26 -0.09
N SER A 94 2.98 13.81 -1.15
CA SER A 94 2.45 14.68 -2.20
C SER A 94 1.41 15.66 -1.63
N ALA A 95 0.54 15.21 -0.72
CA ALA A 95 -0.45 16.06 -0.05
C ALA A 95 0.23 17.05 0.90
N ALA A 96 1.23 16.61 1.68
CA ALA A 96 1.99 17.50 2.56
C ALA A 96 2.67 18.63 1.76
N ARG A 97 3.33 18.28 0.64
CA ARG A 97 3.92 19.26 -0.29
C ARG A 97 2.88 20.24 -0.84
N ALA A 98 1.75 19.74 -1.33
CA ALA A 98 0.67 20.56 -1.88
C ALA A 98 0.09 21.54 -0.83
N MET A 99 0.07 21.13 0.44
CA MET A 99 -0.34 21.96 1.58
C MET A 99 0.78 22.88 2.11
N GLY A 100 1.92 22.95 1.43
CA GLY A 100 3.03 23.85 1.74
C GLY A 100 3.96 23.37 2.85
N PHE A 101 3.95 22.08 3.20
CA PHE A 101 4.90 21.47 4.12
C PHE A 101 6.05 20.79 3.36
N THR A 102 7.15 20.56 4.04
CA THR A 102 8.27 19.76 3.53
C THR A 102 8.12 18.31 4.00
N PRO A 103 7.88 17.33 3.11
CA PRO A 103 7.79 15.93 3.51
C PRO A 103 9.18 15.36 3.83
N TYR A 104 9.37 14.92 5.06
CA TYR A 104 10.59 14.25 5.52
C TYR A 104 10.42 12.73 5.50
N TRP A 105 11.11 12.07 4.59
CA TRP A 105 10.97 10.65 4.32
C TRP A 105 11.75 9.82 5.34
N LEU A 106 11.04 9.04 6.16
CA LEU A 106 11.62 8.13 7.15
C LEU A 106 11.36 6.67 6.74
N ASP A 107 12.27 6.11 5.96
CA ASP A 107 12.27 4.69 5.65
C ASP A 107 13.05 3.90 6.72
N LEU A 108 12.34 3.06 7.47
CA LEU A 108 12.93 2.30 8.58
C LEU A 108 14.01 1.29 8.13
N LEU A 109 14.05 0.93 6.84
CA LEU A 109 15.11 0.09 6.27
C LEU A 109 16.35 0.89 5.82
N ALA A 110 16.20 2.21 5.63
CA ALA A 110 17.31 3.10 5.27
C ALA A 110 18.11 3.58 6.48
N VAL A 111 17.54 3.48 7.68
CA VAL A 111 18.19 3.89 8.93
C VAL A 111 18.94 2.69 9.56
N PRO A 112 20.29 2.70 9.59
CA PRO A 112 21.06 1.59 10.16
C PRO A 112 20.78 1.42 11.65
N GLY A 113 20.53 0.16 12.05
CA GLY A 113 20.23 -0.23 13.43
C GLY A 113 19.14 -1.30 13.51
N ILE A 114 18.58 -1.49 14.70
CA ILE A 114 17.61 -2.56 14.96
C ILE A 114 16.32 -2.45 14.13
N THR A 115 15.95 -1.24 13.71
CA THR A 115 14.82 -1.01 12.79
C THR A 115 15.01 -1.77 11.49
N GLN A 116 16.18 -1.62 10.88
CA GLN A 116 16.53 -2.28 9.63
C GLN A 116 16.57 -3.80 9.81
N ASP A 117 17.22 -4.27 10.87
CA ASP A 117 17.40 -5.70 11.14
C ASP A 117 16.07 -6.44 11.38
N ALA A 118 15.21 -5.88 12.21
CA ALA A 118 13.93 -6.49 12.57
C ALA A 118 12.98 -6.51 11.35
N ILE A 119 12.93 -5.44 10.56
CA ILE A 119 12.09 -5.36 9.37
C ILE A 119 12.61 -6.30 8.27
N ASN A 120 13.92 -6.37 8.04
CA ASN A 120 14.51 -7.33 7.11
C ASN A 120 14.17 -8.77 7.46
N TRP A 121 14.19 -9.12 8.75
CA TRP A 121 13.79 -10.43 9.22
C TRP A 121 12.32 -10.72 8.91
N TRP A 122 11.39 -9.77 9.12
CA TRP A 122 9.98 -10.01 8.75
C TRP A 122 9.78 -10.07 7.26
N ASN A 123 10.38 -9.18 6.50
CA ASN A 123 10.22 -9.17 5.05
C ASN A 123 10.66 -10.50 4.44
N THR A 124 11.77 -11.06 4.95
CA THR A 124 12.27 -12.38 4.56
C THR A 124 11.28 -13.49 4.90
N ASN A 125 10.72 -13.50 6.11
CA ASN A 125 9.76 -14.51 6.53
C ASN A 125 8.41 -14.38 5.79
N TYR A 126 7.86 -13.18 5.70
CA TYR A 126 6.63 -12.89 4.97
C TYR A 126 6.73 -13.34 3.50
N SER A 127 7.80 -12.93 2.82
CA SER A 127 8.06 -13.31 1.43
C SER A 127 8.16 -14.83 1.26
N LYS A 128 8.81 -15.53 2.20
CA LYS A 128 8.91 -16.99 2.18
C LYS A 128 7.53 -17.66 2.27
N TYR A 129 6.67 -17.22 3.20
CA TYR A 129 5.35 -17.83 3.39
C TYR A 129 4.35 -17.45 2.30
N SER A 130 4.40 -16.22 1.79
CA SER A 130 3.58 -15.78 0.66
C SER A 130 3.91 -16.56 -0.62
N ARG A 131 5.19 -16.80 -0.93
CA ARG A 131 5.58 -17.67 -2.06
C ARG A 131 5.11 -19.11 -1.86
N LEU A 132 5.08 -19.59 -0.61
CA LEU A 132 4.59 -20.94 -0.30
C LEU A 132 3.07 -21.05 -0.49
N SER A 133 2.29 -20.02 -0.13
CA SER A 133 0.85 -20.01 -0.34
C SER A 133 0.48 -20.03 -1.82
N GLN A 134 1.23 -19.33 -2.65
CA GLN A 134 1.05 -19.35 -4.11
C GLN A 134 1.34 -20.74 -4.71
N ARG A 135 2.29 -21.50 -4.14
CA ARG A 135 2.67 -22.83 -4.64
C ARG A 135 1.81 -23.97 -4.11
N SER A 136 1.06 -23.76 -3.04
CA SER A 136 0.31 -24.81 -2.36
C SER A 136 -1.08 -24.35 -1.95
N LYS A 137 -2.11 -24.81 -2.70
CA LYS A 137 -3.53 -24.55 -2.40
C LYS A 137 -3.93 -25.02 -1.00
N LEU A 138 -3.36 -26.13 -0.52
CA LEU A 138 -3.61 -26.65 0.83
C LEU A 138 -3.00 -25.76 1.90
N PHE A 139 -1.76 -25.31 1.73
CA PHE A 139 -1.15 -24.34 2.64
C PHE A 139 -1.92 -23.02 2.62
N ASN A 140 -2.31 -22.55 1.45
CA ASN A 140 -3.09 -21.32 1.31
C ASN A 140 -4.40 -21.42 2.10
N LYS A 141 -5.20 -22.45 1.83
CA LYS A 141 -6.51 -22.67 2.45
C LYS A 141 -6.43 -22.88 3.97
N TYR A 142 -5.51 -23.71 4.45
CA TYR A 142 -5.52 -24.13 5.85
C TYR A 142 -4.62 -23.29 6.75
N VAL A 143 -3.58 -22.63 6.22
CA VAL A 143 -2.62 -21.87 7.01
C VAL A 143 -2.70 -20.38 6.67
N TRP A 144 -2.45 -20.02 5.40
CA TRP A 144 -2.27 -18.62 5.01
C TRP A 144 -3.55 -17.80 5.15
N GLU A 145 -4.67 -18.29 4.61
CA GLU A 145 -5.97 -17.62 4.72
C GLU A 145 -6.38 -17.46 6.18
N SER A 146 -6.25 -18.51 7.00
CA SER A 146 -6.58 -18.43 8.43
C SER A 146 -5.69 -17.47 9.22
N VAL A 147 -4.39 -17.40 8.94
CA VAL A 147 -3.50 -16.42 9.57
C VAL A 147 -3.83 -14.99 9.14
N THR A 148 -4.19 -14.78 7.87
CA THR A 148 -4.45 -13.43 7.33
C THR A 148 -5.87 -12.92 7.60
N SER A 149 -6.84 -13.81 7.83
CA SER A 149 -8.25 -13.44 8.07
C SER A 149 -8.72 -13.64 9.51
N GLY A 150 -8.10 -14.54 10.28
CA GLY A 150 -8.65 -15.03 11.55
C GLY A 150 -9.64 -16.19 11.40
N ASP A 151 -9.94 -16.64 10.18
CA ASP A 151 -10.90 -17.73 9.94
C ASP A 151 -10.38 -19.06 10.49
N ARG A 152 -11.31 -19.85 11.05
CA ARG A 152 -10.99 -21.16 11.63
C ARG A 152 -10.48 -22.14 10.57
N THR A 153 -9.51 -22.95 10.97
CA THR A 153 -8.96 -24.05 10.15
C THR A 153 -9.11 -25.40 10.86
N LEU A 154 -8.41 -26.43 10.39
CA LEU A 154 -8.37 -27.76 10.99
C LEU A 154 -8.07 -27.67 12.50
N PRO A 155 -8.77 -28.42 13.39
CA PRO A 155 -8.70 -28.21 14.83
C PRO A 155 -7.29 -28.13 15.43
N GLY A 156 -6.41 -29.07 15.07
CA GLY A 156 -5.01 -29.08 15.56
C GLY A 156 -4.17 -27.91 15.04
N LEU A 157 -4.38 -27.51 13.79
CA LEU A 157 -3.71 -26.37 13.19
C LEU A 157 -4.24 -25.06 13.78
N ASN A 158 -5.55 -24.97 13.99
CA ASN A 158 -6.19 -23.82 14.63
C ASN A 158 -5.64 -23.61 16.04
N TRP A 159 -5.49 -24.68 16.82
CA TRP A 159 -4.83 -24.63 18.12
C TRP A 159 -3.39 -24.12 18.01
N ALA A 160 -2.60 -24.64 17.07
CA ALA A 160 -1.21 -24.24 16.89
C ALA A 160 -1.10 -22.74 16.51
N LEU A 161 -1.86 -22.30 15.51
CA LEU A 161 -1.90 -20.91 15.06
C LEU A 161 -2.30 -19.97 16.19
N ASN A 162 -3.21 -20.40 17.08
CA ASN A 162 -3.66 -19.58 18.19
C ASN A 162 -2.79 -19.66 19.45
N ASN A 163 -1.94 -20.68 19.57
CA ASN A 163 -1.09 -20.86 20.75
C ASN A 163 0.33 -20.27 20.60
N PHE A 164 0.88 -20.25 19.38
CA PHE A 164 2.23 -19.73 19.11
C PHE A 164 2.20 -18.32 18.52
N ALA A 165 2.97 -17.40 19.09
CA ALA A 165 2.97 -15.99 18.69
C ALA A 165 3.19 -15.76 17.19
N ILE A 166 4.10 -16.52 16.56
CA ILE A 166 4.36 -16.43 15.12
C ILE A 166 3.13 -16.80 14.25
N GLY A 167 2.24 -17.66 14.75
CA GLY A 167 1.07 -18.14 14.04
C GLY A 167 -0.20 -17.33 14.30
N TRP A 168 -0.16 -16.37 15.24
CA TRP A 168 -1.36 -15.62 15.63
C TRP A 168 -1.95 -14.87 14.43
N PRO A 169 -3.26 -15.07 14.16
CA PRO A 169 -3.93 -14.38 13.07
C PRO A 169 -3.92 -12.86 13.24
N TRP A 170 -3.69 -12.15 12.12
CA TRP A 170 -3.52 -10.69 12.10
C TRP A 170 -4.73 -9.93 12.63
N ARG A 171 -5.91 -10.53 12.47
CA ARG A 171 -7.17 -9.98 12.94
C ARG A 171 -7.28 -9.87 14.46
N PHE A 172 -6.57 -10.72 15.20
CA PHE A 172 -6.76 -10.85 16.65
C PHE A 172 -5.89 -9.90 17.48
N LEU A 173 -6.42 -9.47 18.62
CA LEU A 173 -5.78 -8.58 19.59
C LEU A 173 -4.38 -9.07 20.03
N LYS A 174 -4.18 -10.38 20.14
CA LYS A 174 -2.88 -10.95 20.49
C LYS A 174 -1.81 -10.73 19.42
N ALA A 175 -2.18 -10.71 18.14
CA ALA A 175 -1.26 -10.34 17.06
C ALA A 175 -0.85 -8.87 17.17
N ASN A 176 -1.80 -7.98 17.50
CA ASN A 176 -1.49 -6.59 17.82
C ASN A 176 -0.43 -6.47 18.93
N ALA A 177 -0.63 -7.16 20.07
CA ALA A 177 0.33 -7.10 21.18
C ALA A 177 1.73 -7.62 20.80
N ARG A 178 1.79 -8.73 20.04
CA ARG A 178 3.05 -9.26 19.50
C ARG A 178 3.77 -8.21 18.66
N ASP A 179 3.03 -7.52 17.80
CA ASP A 179 3.59 -6.55 16.88
C ASP A 179 3.98 -5.24 17.58
N TYR A 180 3.16 -4.76 18.52
CA TYR A 180 3.44 -3.57 19.32
C TYR A 180 4.69 -3.76 20.17
N LYS A 181 4.77 -4.84 20.95
CA LYS A 181 5.93 -5.14 21.82
C LYS A 181 7.24 -5.12 21.05
N LYS A 182 7.20 -5.69 19.86
CA LYS A 182 8.33 -5.75 18.95
C LYS A 182 8.67 -4.38 18.35
N SER A 183 7.68 -3.56 18.01
CA SER A 183 7.89 -2.18 17.55
C SER A 183 8.40 -1.23 18.64
N GLU A 184 8.28 -1.56 19.94
CA GLU A 184 8.93 -0.79 21.03
C GLU A 184 10.47 -0.70 20.84
N LEU A 185 11.06 -1.66 20.12
CA LEU A 185 12.49 -1.65 19.78
C LEU A 185 12.89 -0.51 18.82
N PHE A 186 11.92 0.13 18.18
CA PHE A 186 12.13 1.29 17.31
C PHE A 186 12.06 2.62 18.08
N GLY A 187 11.86 2.57 19.41
CA GLY A 187 11.67 3.76 20.23
C GLY A 187 12.88 4.70 20.26
N ASN A 188 14.11 4.17 20.21
CA ASN A 188 15.33 5.00 20.18
C ASN A 188 15.38 5.93 18.94
N LEU A 189 14.98 5.42 17.78
CA LEU A 189 14.91 6.20 16.54
C LEU A 189 13.93 7.36 16.68
N HIS A 190 12.71 7.08 17.15
CA HIS A 190 11.66 8.09 17.23
C HIS A 190 11.89 9.09 18.37
N ARG A 191 12.58 8.71 19.45
CA ARG A 191 13.03 9.63 20.50
C ARG A 191 13.99 10.71 20.01
N ALA A 192 14.67 10.48 18.88
CA ALA A 192 15.56 11.47 18.27
C ALA A 192 14.80 12.54 17.46
N LEU A 193 13.50 12.36 17.25
CA LEU A 193 12.63 13.37 16.63
C LEU A 193 11.93 14.21 17.71
N PRO A 194 11.56 15.47 17.43
CA PRO A 194 10.69 16.24 18.31
C PRO A 194 9.36 15.52 18.51
N SER A 195 8.95 15.32 19.77
CA SER A 195 7.82 14.44 20.14
C SER A 195 6.45 14.89 19.60
N ASP A 196 6.28 16.17 19.33
CA ASP A 196 5.05 16.77 18.80
C ASP A 196 5.07 16.94 17.28
N MET A 197 6.19 16.60 16.63
CA MET A 197 6.32 16.71 15.18
C MET A 197 5.25 15.86 14.47
N PRO A 198 4.52 16.42 13.49
CA PRO A 198 3.56 15.67 12.72
C PRO A 198 4.21 14.49 12.02
N ILE A 199 3.67 13.28 12.22
CA ILE A 199 4.12 12.08 11.53
C ILE A 199 2.95 11.32 10.92
N LEU A 200 3.04 11.05 9.61
CA LEU A 200 2.17 10.17 8.87
C LEU A 200 2.87 8.81 8.70
N THR A 201 2.20 7.73 9.03
CA THR A 201 2.76 6.37 8.91
C THR A 201 2.00 5.55 7.89
N SER A 202 2.70 4.95 6.92
CA SER A 202 2.07 4.13 5.87
C SER A 202 1.90 2.64 6.25
N HIS A 203 2.37 2.27 7.45
CA HIS A 203 2.27 0.92 7.98
C HIS A 203 2.25 0.93 9.51
N MET A 204 1.57 -0.06 10.11
CA MET A 204 1.31 -0.08 11.54
C MET A 204 2.59 -0.21 12.40
N TRP A 205 3.66 -0.85 11.91
CA TRP A 205 4.90 -0.93 12.69
C TRP A 205 5.58 0.43 12.84
N ASN A 206 5.46 1.31 11.83
CA ASN A 206 5.90 2.69 11.91
C ASN A 206 5.07 3.43 12.97
N CYS A 207 3.75 3.27 12.94
CA CYS A 207 2.83 3.86 13.92
C CYS A 207 3.16 3.42 15.35
N MET A 208 3.23 2.11 15.60
CA MET A 208 3.55 1.53 16.90
C MET A 208 4.94 1.96 17.38
N GLY A 209 5.93 2.02 16.49
CA GLY A 209 7.28 2.48 16.81
C GLY A 209 7.32 3.96 17.20
N ALA A 210 6.58 4.81 16.47
CA ALA A 210 6.45 6.23 16.76
C ALA A 210 5.82 6.48 18.13
N VAL A 211 4.66 5.86 18.39
CA VAL A 211 3.96 5.95 19.67
C VAL A 211 4.84 5.43 20.81
N ALA A 212 5.44 4.24 20.66
CA ALA A 212 6.32 3.67 21.69
C ALA A 212 7.60 4.51 21.92
N GLY A 213 8.04 5.25 20.91
CA GLY A 213 9.12 6.22 21.00
C GLY A 213 8.74 7.56 21.65
N GLY A 214 7.46 7.78 21.97
CA GLY A 214 6.98 8.99 22.63
C GLY A 214 6.46 10.08 21.69
N MET A 215 6.26 9.77 20.39
CA MET A 215 5.60 10.68 19.47
C MET A 215 4.13 10.85 19.87
N THR A 216 3.64 12.09 19.85
CA THR A 216 2.31 12.47 20.34
C THR A 216 1.35 12.89 19.21
N ASN A 217 1.89 13.09 18.01
CA ASN A 217 1.14 13.57 16.86
C ASN A 217 1.23 12.59 15.68
N VAL A 218 0.79 11.36 15.93
CA VAL A 218 0.89 10.22 15.00
C VAL A 218 -0.44 10.02 14.28
N VAL A 219 -0.40 10.03 12.95
CA VAL A 219 -1.52 9.64 12.09
C VAL A 219 -1.16 8.38 11.33
N ASP A 220 -1.89 7.30 11.59
CA ASP A 220 -1.74 6.03 10.87
C ASP A 220 -2.59 6.02 9.61
N MET A 221 -1.94 6.09 8.45
CA MET A 221 -2.58 5.98 7.14
C MET A 221 -2.90 4.50 6.88
N MET A 222 -4.05 4.03 7.37
CA MET A 222 -4.40 2.62 7.34
C MET A 222 -4.46 2.09 5.91
N PHE A 223 -3.63 1.09 5.63
CA PHE A 223 -3.42 0.57 4.29
C PHE A 223 -4.48 -0.40 3.79
N ASP A 224 -5.32 -0.94 4.69
CA ASP A 224 -6.30 -1.98 4.36
C ASP A 224 -7.72 -1.55 4.75
N ASN A 225 -8.71 -2.07 4.04
CA ASN A 225 -10.12 -1.90 4.34
C ASN A 225 -10.71 -3.08 5.11
N TRP A 226 -9.98 -4.18 5.27
CA TRP A 226 -10.36 -5.27 6.16
C TRP A 226 -9.94 -4.98 7.60
N PRO A 227 -10.88 -4.86 8.54
CA PRO A 227 -10.56 -4.59 9.93
C PRO A 227 -9.71 -5.71 10.55
N MET A 228 -8.52 -5.36 11.02
CA MET A 228 -7.61 -6.26 11.73
C MET A 228 -6.99 -5.58 12.93
N ALA A 229 -7.03 -6.22 14.11
CA ALA A 229 -6.56 -5.59 15.35
C ALA A 229 -5.14 -5.04 15.27
N PHE A 230 -4.24 -5.69 14.53
CA PHE A 230 -2.84 -5.27 14.40
C PHE A 230 -2.62 -3.88 13.78
N GLN A 231 -3.64 -3.25 13.18
CA GLN A 231 -3.56 -1.87 12.66
C GLN A 231 -3.97 -0.81 13.69
N LEU A 232 -4.36 -1.20 14.91
CA LEU A 232 -4.76 -0.26 15.96
C LEU A 232 -3.61 0.01 16.95
N THR A 233 -3.37 1.28 17.28
CA THR A 233 -2.30 1.71 18.18
C THR A 233 -2.84 2.80 19.11
N GLU A 234 -2.95 2.55 20.41
CA GLU A 234 -3.37 3.59 21.36
C GLU A 234 -2.39 4.77 21.32
N GLY A 235 -2.90 6.00 21.22
CA GLY A 235 -2.07 7.21 21.10
C GLY A 235 -1.89 7.70 19.65
N ALA A 236 -2.35 6.94 18.66
CA ALA A 236 -2.41 7.38 17.26
C ALA A 236 -3.84 7.72 16.82
N LYS A 237 -3.94 8.60 15.81
CA LYS A 237 -5.17 8.84 15.04
C LYS A 237 -5.16 7.93 13.83
N HIS A 238 -6.15 7.07 13.66
CA HIS A 238 -6.18 6.12 12.54
C HIS A 238 -7.04 6.66 11.42
N ALA A 239 -6.43 6.87 10.27
CA ALA A 239 -7.05 7.37 9.07
C ALA A 239 -7.56 6.20 8.21
N VAL A 240 -8.87 5.96 8.28
CA VAL A 240 -9.56 4.83 7.64
C VAL A 240 -10.08 5.23 6.26
N GLN A 241 -9.91 4.35 5.28
CA GLN A 241 -10.24 4.65 3.88
C GLN A 241 -11.71 4.40 3.50
N SER A 242 -12.48 3.63 4.28
CA SER A 242 -13.87 3.28 3.95
C SER A 242 -14.82 3.30 5.15
N PRO A 243 -16.14 3.51 4.92
CA PRO A 243 -17.15 3.39 5.98
C PRO A 243 -17.22 1.99 6.60
N SER A 244 -17.06 0.93 5.79
CA SER A 244 -17.04 -0.46 6.28
C SER A 244 -15.82 -0.73 7.16
N GLY A 245 -14.65 -0.25 6.76
CA GLY A 245 -13.45 -0.26 7.59
C GLY A 245 -13.69 0.48 8.90
N TYR A 246 -14.23 1.70 8.83
CA TYR A 246 -14.49 2.54 10.01
C TYR A 246 -15.37 1.82 11.01
N TYR A 247 -16.52 1.30 10.57
CA TYR A 247 -17.43 0.56 11.43
C TYR A 247 -16.77 -0.68 12.02
N GLY A 248 -16.07 -1.46 11.21
CA GLY A 248 -15.42 -2.69 11.65
C GLY A 248 -14.32 -2.47 12.69
N PHE A 249 -13.48 -1.44 12.53
CA PHE A 249 -12.51 -1.05 13.56
C PHE A 249 -13.20 -0.46 14.79
N ARG A 250 -14.26 0.33 14.61
CA ARG A 250 -15.03 0.94 15.70
C ARG A 250 -15.58 -0.12 16.65
N ILE A 251 -16.14 -1.21 16.12
CA ILE A 251 -16.68 -2.31 16.93
C ILE A 251 -15.66 -3.40 17.29
N MET A 252 -14.40 -3.27 16.84
CA MET A 252 -13.36 -4.29 16.98
C MET A 252 -13.82 -5.68 16.48
N ASN A 253 -14.35 -5.70 15.26
CA ASN A 253 -15.12 -6.81 14.69
C ASN A 253 -14.33 -8.14 14.62
N GLN A 254 -14.66 -9.09 15.50
CA GLN A 254 -14.04 -10.42 15.63
C GLN A 254 -12.53 -10.36 15.87
N PHE A 255 -12.09 -9.38 16.67
CA PHE A 255 -10.69 -9.26 17.09
C PHE A 255 -10.32 -10.17 18.27
N ASP A 256 -11.24 -11.03 18.70
CA ASP A 256 -11.04 -12.07 19.71
C ASP A 256 -11.18 -13.46 19.08
N GLU A 257 -10.33 -14.40 19.50
CA GLU A 257 -10.30 -15.76 18.94
C GLU A 257 -11.56 -16.59 19.24
N ASP A 258 -12.23 -16.26 20.34
CA ASP A 258 -13.47 -16.90 20.80
C ASP A 258 -14.71 -16.08 20.41
N ASP A 259 -14.54 -15.04 19.58
CA ASP A 259 -15.58 -14.10 19.15
C ASP A 259 -16.28 -13.40 20.34
N ARG A 260 -15.54 -13.14 21.42
CA ARG A 260 -16.05 -12.31 22.52
C ARG A 260 -16.23 -10.87 22.07
N ILE A 261 -17.31 -10.24 22.54
CA ILE A 261 -17.56 -8.82 22.31
C ILE A 261 -16.52 -7.99 23.08
N LEU A 262 -15.76 -7.19 22.35
CA LEU A 262 -14.73 -6.31 22.87
C LEU A 262 -15.29 -4.91 23.15
N ASN A 263 -14.64 -4.18 24.05
CA ASN A 263 -14.84 -2.75 24.21
C ASN A 263 -14.51 -2.07 22.88
N PRO A 264 -15.36 -1.14 22.41
CA PRO A 264 -15.22 -0.61 21.07
C PRO A 264 -14.13 0.46 21.01
N THR A 265 -13.43 0.58 19.88
CA THR A 265 -12.36 1.58 19.68
C THR A 265 -12.90 3.00 19.89
N PRO A 266 -12.25 3.88 20.67
CA PRO A 266 -12.71 5.25 20.92
C PRO A 266 -12.95 6.06 19.63
N ALA A 267 -13.96 6.93 19.64
CA ALA A 267 -14.35 7.69 18.45
C ALA A 267 -13.31 8.75 18.05
N ASP A 268 -12.51 9.22 19.01
CA ASP A 268 -11.40 10.16 18.82
C ASP A 268 -10.09 9.48 18.37
N ALA A 269 -10.07 8.15 18.30
CA ALA A 269 -8.95 7.38 17.75
C ALA A 269 -9.14 6.98 16.27
N LEU A 270 -10.37 7.05 15.71
CA LEU A 270 -10.69 6.62 14.35
C LEU A 270 -11.30 7.75 13.52
N TYR A 271 -10.78 7.95 12.31
CA TYR A 271 -11.22 9.00 11.40
C TYR A 271 -11.47 8.43 10.01
N TYR A 272 -12.69 8.55 9.50
CA TYR A 272 -12.96 8.24 8.10
C TYR A 272 -12.46 9.40 7.23
N VAL A 273 -11.38 9.15 6.48
CA VAL A 273 -10.73 10.18 5.65
C VAL A 273 -10.99 10.01 4.16
N GLY A 274 -11.34 8.80 3.72
CA GLY A 274 -11.38 8.46 2.30
C GLY A 274 -10.06 7.85 1.83
N HIS A 275 -9.92 7.68 0.52
CA HIS A 275 -8.81 6.96 -0.10
C HIS A 275 -7.51 7.78 -0.04
N HIS A 276 -6.39 7.10 0.24
CA HIS A 276 -5.06 7.72 0.23
C HIS A 276 -4.54 7.81 -1.21
N VAL A 277 -4.83 8.92 -1.89
CA VAL A 277 -4.44 9.20 -3.28
C VAL A 277 -3.55 10.44 -3.35
N ASP A 278 -2.58 10.43 -4.24
CA ASP A 278 -1.61 11.53 -4.40
C ASP A 278 -2.27 12.81 -4.94
N HIS A 279 -1.72 13.97 -4.56
CA HIS A 279 -2.15 15.29 -5.02
C HIS A 279 -2.31 15.35 -6.54
N GLU A 280 -1.30 14.90 -7.30
CA GLU A 280 -1.31 15.01 -8.76
C GLU A 280 -2.50 14.27 -9.37
N LEU A 281 -2.84 13.09 -8.86
CA LEU A 281 -3.98 12.33 -9.35
C LEU A 281 -5.30 12.98 -8.94
N VAL A 282 -5.44 13.42 -7.69
CA VAL A 282 -6.66 14.06 -7.19
C VAL A 282 -6.97 15.34 -7.96
N GLU A 283 -5.98 16.21 -8.17
CA GLU A 283 -6.16 17.48 -8.89
C GLU A 283 -6.65 17.27 -10.33
N ASN A 284 -6.18 16.21 -10.98
CA ASN A 284 -6.39 16.01 -12.41
C ASN A 284 -7.53 15.04 -12.75
N ILE A 285 -8.29 14.55 -11.76
CA ILE A 285 -9.38 13.58 -11.99
C ILE A 285 -10.31 13.97 -13.14
N GLU A 286 -10.83 15.19 -13.17
CA GLU A 286 -11.79 15.63 -14.19
C GLU A 286 -11.13 15.70 -15.57
N ALA A 287 -9.92 16.26 -15.64
CA ALA A 287 -9.17 16.39 -16.88
C ALA A 287 -8.79 15.01 -17.45
N ASP A 288 -8.30 14.12 -16.60
CA ASP A 288 -7.86 12.79 -17.00
C ASP A 288 -9.08 11.92 -17.39
N SER A 289 -10.19 11.97 -16.65
CA SER A 289 -11.46 11.31 -17.02
C SER A 289 -12.03 11.82 -18.35
N ALA A 290 -12.04 13.14 -18.56
CA ALA A 290 -12.45 13.72 -19.83
C ALA A 290 -11.53 13.28 -20.99
N ALA A 291 -10.22 13.14 -20.74
CA ALA A 291 -9.28 12.64 -21.73
C ALA A 291 -9.56 11.18 -22.11
N ARG A 292 -9.89 10.31 -21.14
CA ARG A 292 -10.28 8.90 -21.39
C ARG A 292 -11.52 8.81 -22.28
N LEU A 293 -12.55 9.58 -21.97
CA LEU A 293 -13.79 9.62 -22.74
C LEU A 293 -13.58 10.21 -24.14
N ARG A 294 -12.74 11.23 -24.27
CA ARG A 294 -12.37 11.80 -25.58
C ARG A 294 -11.68 10.77 -26.46
N ARG A 295 -10.66 10.08 -25.95
CA ARG A 295 -9.94 9.04 -26.70
C ARG A 295 -10.88 7.95 -27.19
N MET A 296 -11.78 7.51 -26.32
CA MET A 296 -12.85 6.56 -26.67
C MET A 296 -13.73 7.06 -27.80
N ALA A 297 -14.26 8.29 -27.68
CA ALA A 297 -15.15 8.87 -28.68
C ALA A 297 -14.46 9.08 -30.05
N ASN A 298 -13.15 9.31 -30.04
CA ASN A 298 -12.32 9.44 -31.23
C ASN A 298 -11.94 8.09 -31.88
N GLY A 299 -12.26 6.96 -31.24
CA GLY A 299 -11.85 5.64 -31.70
C GLY A 299 -10.33 5.40 -31.60
N GLU A 300 -9.64 6.09 -30.68
CA GLU A 300 -8.24 5.82 -30.38
C GLU A 300 -8.08 4.44 -29.71
N PRO A 301 -6.93 3.76 -29.88
CA PRO A 301 -6.67 2.49 -29.21
C PRO A 301 -6.85 2.62 -27.69
N ARG A 302 -7.60 1.72 -27.07
CA ARG A 302 -7.81 1.73 -25.63
C ARG A 302 -6.49 1.50 -24.91
N ARG A 303 -6.16 2.37 -23.95
CA ARG A 303 -4.89 2.33 -23.22
C ARG A 303 -5.02 1.53 -21.93
N PHE A 304 -4.42 0.35 -21.87
CA PHE A 304 -4.43 -0.51 -20.69
C PHE A 304 -3.10 -0.48 -19.95
N LEU A 305 -3.12 -0.33 -18.63
CA LEU A 305 -1.96 -0.56 -17.77
C LEU A 305 -2.09 -1.90 -17.05
N LEU A 306 -1.15 -2.80 -17.30
CA LEU A 306 -0.98 -4.05 -16.57
C LEU A 306 0.12 -3.87 -15.53
N THR A 307 -0.25 -3.86 -14.24
CA THR A 307 0.71 -3.65 -13.15
C THR A 307 1.21 -4.99 -12.60
N MET A 308 2.49 -5.31 -12.79
CA MET A 308 3.11 -6.45 -12.11
C MET A 308 3.50 -6.05 -10.69
N GLY A 309 2.90 -6.70 -9.69
CA GLY A 309 3.27 -6.52 -8.29
C GLY A 309 4.67 -7.10 -8.00
N GLY A 310 5.33 -6.58 -6.96
CA GLY A 310 6.74 -6.84 -6.70
C GLY A 310 7.17 -8.25 -6.27
N ALA A 311 6.28 -9.25 -6.32
CA ALA A 311 6.62 -10.65 -6.02
C ALA A 311 6.61 -11.56 -7.27
N GLY A 312 6.33 -11.01 -8.47
CA GLY A 312 6.16 -11.82 -9.68
C GLY A 312 4.99 -12.82 -9.56
N ALA A 313 4.04 -12.54 -8.67
CA ALA A 313 2.85 -13.36 -8.49
C ALA A 313 2.02 -13.33 -9.79
N GLN A 314 1.40 -14.46 -10.13
CA GLN A 314 0.48 -14.60 -11.26
C GLN A 314 1.09 -14.49 -12.67
N ARG A 315 2.40 -14.74 -12.88
CA ARG A 315 3.04 -14.76 -14.22
C ARG A 315 2.23 -15.46 -15.31
N GLU A 316 1.59 -16.58 -14.99
CA GLU A 316 0.68 -17.29 -15.91
C GLU A 316 -0.48 -16.40 -16.39
N LEU A 317 -1.17 -15.71 -15.49
CA LEU A 317 -2.21 -14.74 -15.86
C LEU A 317 -1.65 -13.59 -16.72
N PHE A 318 -0.46 -13.06 -16.39
CA PHE A 318 0.17 -12.00 -17.18
C PHE A 318 0.48 -12.48 -18.61
N HIS A 319 0.99 -13.69 -18.77
CA HIS A 319 1.21 -14.31 -20.08
C HIS A 319 -0.11 -14.37 -20.87
N GLU A 320 -1.17 -14.93 -20.28
CA GLU A 320 -2.48 -15.05 -20.94
C GLU A 320 -3.07 -13.70 -21.35
N ILE A 321 -2.96 -12.67 -20.49
CA ILE A 321 -3.41 -11.30 -20.82
C ILE A 321 -2.65 -10.74 -22.03
N ILE A 322 -1.32 -10.87 -22.04
CA ILE A 322 -0.49 -10.33 -23.12
C ILE A 322 -0.76 -11.03 -24.45
N GLN A 323 -0.90 -12.37 -24.43
CA GLN A 323 -1.25 -13.14 -25.62
C GLN A 323 -2.64 -12.76 -26.15
N HIS A 324 -3.61 -12.55 -25.26
CA HIS A 324 -4.96 -12.13 -25.64
C HIS A 324 -5.00 -10.71 -26.22
N CYS A 325 -4.22 -9.78 -25.65
CA CYS A 325 -4.15 -8.39 -26.11
C CYS A 325 -3.42 -8.23 -27.44
N ARG A 326 -2.50 -9.12 -27.79
CA ARG A 326 -1.62 -8.99 -28.97
C ARG A 326 -2.39 -8.81 -30.29
N PRO A 327 -3.39 -9.65 -30.64
CA PRO A 327 -4.19 -9.42 -31.84
C PRO A 327 -4.93 -8.07 -31.85
N MET A 328 -5.33 -7.55 -30.68
CA MET A 328 -5.97 -6.23 -30.57
C MET A 328 -4.97 -5.09 -30.79
N ILE A 329 -3.74 -5.27 -30.33
CA ILE A 329 -2.63 -4.33 -30.59
C ILE A 329 -2.32 -4.29 -32.09
N GLU A 330 -2.25 -5.44 -32.76
CA GLU A 330 -2.01 -5.53 -34.21
C GLU A 330 -3.13 -4.87 -35.05
N ARG A 331 -4.36 -4.90 -34.55
CA ARG A 331 -5.52 -4.24 -35.16
C ARG A 331 -5.72 -2.80 -34.71
N ASP A 332 -4.79 -2.24 -33.94
CA ASP A 332 -4.85 -0.86 -33.48
C ASP A 332 -6.09 -0.55 -32.59
N GLU A 333 -6.63 -1.58 -31.92
CA GLU A 333 -7.77 -1.47 -30.99
C GLU A 333 -7.31 -1.20 -29.55
N LEU A 334 -6.09 -1.62 -29.20
CA LEU A 334 -5.56 -1.56 -27.84
C LEU A 334 -4.07 -1.15 -27.82
N THR A 335 -3.69 -0.34 -26.85
CA THR A 335 -2.29 -0.11 -26.45
C THR A 335 -2.07 -0.68 -25.06
N LEU A 336 -1.04 -1.51 -24.90
CA LEU A 336 -0.73 -2.17 -23.63
C LEU A 336 0.53 -1.58 -23.02
N PHE A 337 0.40 -1.03 -21.82
CA PHE A 337 1.49 -0.64 -20.94
C PHE A 337 1.70 -1.73 -19.89
N VAL A 338 2.93 -2.19 -19.68
CA VAL A 338 3.27 -3.17 -18.65
C VAL A 338 4.30 -2.55 -17.72
N ASN A 339 3.92 -2.28 -16.47
CA ASN A 339 4.87 -1.81 -15.46
C ASN A 339 5.40 -3.00 -14.65
N LEU A 340 6.70 -3.22 -14.73
CA LEU A 340 7.44 -4.29 -14.04
C LEU A 340 7.98 -3.86 -12.67
N GLY A 341 7.81 -2.60 -12.29
CA GLY A 341 8.40 -2.03 -11.07
C GLY A 341 9.91 -1.97 -11.17
N ASP A 342 10.61 -2.49 -10.17
CA ASP A 342 12.08 -2.60 -10.11
C ASP A 342 12.60 -4.06 -10.24
N HIS A 343 11.81 -4.93 -10.87
CA HIS A 343 12.10 -6.36 -10.99
C HIS A 343 12.63 -6.76 -12.37
N ALA A 344 13.95 -6.62 -12.57
CA ALA A 344 14.60 -6.97 -13.83
C ALA A 344 14.37 -8.44 -14.25
N GLU A 345 14.21 -9.36 -13.30
CA GLU A 345 13.90 -10.77 -13.56
C GLU A 345 12.52 -10.97 -14.23
N ASN A 346 11.58 -10.04 -14.05
CA ASN A 346 10.30 -10.09 -14.74
C ASN A 346 10.44 -9.65 -16.20
N TRP A 347 11.41 -8.79 -16.51
CA TRP A 347 11.72 -8.44 -17.89
C TRP A 347 12.36 -9.62 -18.63
N ASP A 348 13.29 -10.34 -17.99
CA ASP A 348 13.89 -11.54 -18.59
C ASP A 348 12.85 -12.62 -18.88
N TRP A 349 11.93 -12.84 -17.94
CA TRP A 349 10.79 -13.72 -18.15
C TRP A 349 9.91 -13.23 -19.30
N LEU A 350 9.47 -11.97 -19.30
CA LEU A 350 8.58 -11.42 -20.33
C LEU A 350 9.21 -11.48 -21.73
N LYS A 351 10.50 -11.15 -21.87
CA LYS A 351 11.22 -11.30 -23.14
C LYS A 351 11.16 -12.74 -23.65
N ALA A 352 11.34 -13.73 -22.77
CA ALA A 352 11.27 -15.14 -23.15
C ALA A 352 9.87 -15.52 -23.63
N GLU A 353 8.81 -15.03 -22.97
CA GLU A 353 7.42 -15.25 -23.37
C GLU A 353 7.07 -14.55 -24.70
N LEU A 354 7.67 -13.39 -24.97
CA LEU A 354 7.47 -12.66 -26.23
C LEU A 354 8.23 -13.29 -27.40
N GLY A 355 9.29 -14.07 -27.15
CA GLY A 355 10.04 -14.79 -28.17
C GLY A 355 10.62 -13.86 -29.25
N SER A 356 10.38 -14.18 -30.53
CA SER A 356 10.81 -13.35 -31.68
C SER A 356 10.22 -11.95 -31.67
N ASP A 357 9.11 -11.75 -30.96
CA ASP A 357 8.34 -10.52 -30.99
C ASP A 357 8.73 -9.57 -29.85
N ALA A 358 9.72 -9.95 -29.03
CA ALA A 358 10.26 -9.08 -27.99
C ALA A 358 10.76 -7.73 -28.55
N GLY A 359 11.22 -7.70 -29.81
CA GLY A 359 11.63 -6.46 -30.50
C GLY A 359 10.48 -5.52 -30.87
N LEU A 360 9.22 -5.96 -30.76
CA LEU A 360 8.04 -5.11 -30.97
C LEU A 360 7.65 -4.33 -29.71
N ALA A 361 8.16 -4.72 -28.54
CA ALA A 361 7.94 -4.01 -27.30
C ALA A 361 8.85 -2.78 -27.21
N LYS A 362 8.26 -1.60 -27.01
CA LYS A 362 8.99 -0.36 -26.70
C LYS A 362 9.32 -0.34 -25.22
N THR A 363 10.59 -0.23 -24.87
CA THR A 363 11.06 -0.24 -23.47
C THR A 363 11.27 1.17 -22.95
N HIS A 364 10.92 1.41 -21.69
CA HIS A 364 11.07 2.68 -20.97
C HIS A 364 11.77 2.40 -19.65
N PHE A 365 13.11 2.39 -19.67
CA PHE A 365 13.94 1.94 -18.54
C PHE A 365 14.66 3.06 -17.79
N ASP A 366 14.63 4.26 -18.34
CA ASP A 366 15.10 5.48 -17.69
C ASP A 366 13.91 6.32 -17.18
N TRP A 367 14.08 6.94 -16.01
CA TRP A 367 12.99 7.70 -15.38
C TRP A 367 12.66 8.99 -16.14
N GLU A 368 13.67 9.72 -16.61
CA GLU A 368 13.44 10.96 -17.34
C GLU A 368 12.84 10.69 -18.72
N GLU A 369 13.29 9.62 -19.39
CA GLU A 369 12.64 9.12 -20.62
C GLU A 369 11.18 8.74 -20.35
N THR A 370 10.91 7.98 -19.29
CA THR A 370 9.55 7.58 -18.91
C THR A 370 8.66 8.80 -18.69
N LYS A 371 9.14 9.81 -17.93
CA LYS A 371 8.39 11.06 -17.71
C LYS A 371 8.11 11.79 -19.01
N ALA A 372 9.15 12.01 -19.83
CA ALA A 372 9.01 12.72 -21.10
C ALA A 372 8.02 12.01 -22.04
N PHE A 373 8.10 10.69 -22.13
CA PHE A 373 7.16 9.88 -22.90
C PHE A 373 5.73 10.00 -22.38
N VAL A 374 5.51 9.85 -21.06
CA VAL A 374 4.18 9.98 -20.46
C VAL A 374 3.61 11.38 -20.69
N ASP A 375 4.42 12.43 -20.55
CA ASP A 375 3.99 13.81 -20.80
C ASP A 375 3.62 14.06 -22.25
N GLU A 376 4.38 13.51 -23.20
CA GLU A 376 4.06 13.57 -24.63
C GLU A 376 2.67 12.95 -24.91
N ILE A 377 2.40 11.76 -24.36
CA ILE A 377 1.17 11.02 -24.65
C ILE A 377 -0.05 11.49 -23.84
N ARG A 378 0.08 12.52 -22.98
CA ARG A 378 -1.08 13.18 -22.35
C ARG A 378 -2.04 13.73 -23.39
N THR A 379 -1.48 14.30 -24.45
CA THR A 379 -2.23 14.84 -25.61
C THR A 379 -1.90 14.12 -26.91
N GLY A 380 -0.78 13.41 -26.98
CA GLY A 380 -0.37 12.63 -28.16
C GLY A 380 -1.05 11.26 -28.27
N GLU A 381 -0.90 10.67 -29.46
CA GLU A 381 -1.28 9.29 -29.74
C GLU A 381 -0.20 8.31 -29.28
N VAL A 382 -0.61 7.08 -29.01
CA VAL A 382 0.28 5.99 -28.61
C VAL A 382 -0.28 4.67 -29.09
N ARG A 383 0.61 3.78 -29.55
CA ARG A 383 0.29 2.48 -30.14
C ARG A 383 1.35 1.47 -29.78
N GLY A 384 0.91 0.22 -29.60
CA GLY A 384 1.78 -0.93 -29.41
C GLY A 384 1.86 -1.46 -27.98
N LEU A 385 2.92 -2.21 -27.71
CA LEU A 385 3.28 -2.73 -26.40
C LEU A 385 4.42 -1.88 -25.81
N HIS A 386 4.21 -1.32 -24.63
CA HIS A 386 5.17 -0.49 -23.90
C HIS A 386 5.50 -1.14 -22.56
N VAL A 387 6.79 -1.31 -22.25
CA VAL A 387 7.27 -1.98 -21.03
C VAL A 387 8.11 -1.01 -20.20
N PHE A 388 7.74 -0.85 -18.93
CA PHE A 388 8.42 0.02 -17.97
C PHE A 388 9.13 -0.82 -16.93
N LEU A 389 10.37 -0.48 -16.64
CA LEU A 389 11.18 -1.07 -15.59
C LEU A 389 12.06 0.04 -15.02
N SER A 390 12.25 0.03 -13.71
CA SER A 390 13.16 0.95 -13.05
C SER A 390 14.31 0.20 -12.37
N ASP A 391 15.42 0.89 -12.13
CA ASP A 391 16.54 0.40 -11.34
C ASP A 391 16.35 0.60 -9.84
N ASN A 392 15.28 1.30 -9.42
CA ASN A 392 15.00 1.59 -8.03
C ASN A 392 13.49 1.55 -7.71
N THR A 393 13.18 1.20 -6.45
CA THR A 393 11.81 1.05 -5.98
C THR A 393 10.99 2.35 -6.03
N PHE A 394 11.62 3.51 -5.83
CA PHE A 394 10.89 4.79 -5.81
C PHE A 394 10.24 5.07 -7.16
N HIS A 395 11.04 5.06 -8.22
CA HIS A 395 10.55 5.24 -9.59
C HIS A 395 9.68 4.06 -10.03
N GLY A 396 10.03 2.82 -9.67
CA GLY A 396 9.21 1.64 -10.01
C GLY A 396 7.76 1.74 -9.48
N VAL A 397 7.57 2.24 -8.27
CA VAL A 397 6.25 2.47 -7.67
C VAL A 397 5.56 3.69 -8.28
N TYR A 398 6.28 4.81 -8.40
CA TYR A 398 5.75 6.10 -8.84
C TYR A 398 5.40 6.12 -10.34
N ALA A 399 6.09 5.32 -11.17
CA ALA A 399 5.77 5.15 -12.59
C ALA A 399 4.31 4.73 -12.80
N THR A 400 3.76 3.85 -11.95
CA THR A 400 2.32 3.51 -12.00
C THR A 400 1.44 4.75 -11.79
N ASN A 401 1.76 5.61 -10.81
CA ASN A 401 0.99 6.84 -10.55
C ASN A 401 1.07 7.79 -11.75
N TYR A 402 2.26 7.98 -12.30
CA TYR A 402 2.46 8.85 -13.45
C TYR A 402 1.70 8.35 -14.68
N LEU A 403 1.78 7.03 -14.96
CA LEU A 403 1.06 6.37 -16.05
C LEU A 403 -0.46 6.42 -15.89
N MET A 404 -1.00 6.43 -14.67
CA MET A 404 -2.45 6.49 -14.46
C MET A 404 -3.08 7.67 -15.18
N ARG A 405 -2.38 8.81 -15.31
CA ARG A 405 -2.90 10.01 -15.97
C ARG A 405 -3.15 9.86 -17.47
N VAL A 406 -2.50 8.89 -18.11
CA VAL A 406 -2.53 8.72 -19.58
C VAL A 406 -3.14 7.40 -20.04
N ILE A 407 -3.49 6.51 -19.11
CA ILE A 407 -4.17 5.24 -19.39
C ILE A 407 -5.68 5.35 -19.19
N ASP A 408 -6.41 4.46 -19.86
CA ASP A 408 -7.87 4.37 -19.80
C ASP A 408 -8.32 3.36 -18.75
N VAL A 409 -7.65 2.20 -18.68
CA VAL A 409 -8.02 1.09 -17.79
C VAL A 409 -6.79 0.50 -17.14
N MET A 410 -6.85 0.23 -15.83
CA MET A 410 -5.80 -0.47 -15.11
C MET A 410 -6.22 -1.91 -14.79
N ILE A 411 -5.36 -2.88 -15.08
CA ILE A 411 -5.51 -4.27 -14.67
C ILE A 411 -4.60 -4.51 -13.47
N THR A 412 -5.19 -4.84 -12.33
CA THR A 412 -4.45 -4.97 -11.07
C THR A 412 -5.16 -5.87 -10.07
N LYS A 413 -4.46 -6.23 -8.99
CA LYS A 413 -5.06 -6.91 -7.84
C LYS A 413 -5.83 -5.92 -6.95
N PRO A 414 -6.89 -6.35 -6.25
CA PRO A 414 -7.75 -5.46 -5.45
C PRO A 414 -7.15 -5.04 -4.10
N SER A 415 -5.91 -4.60 -4.13
CA SER A 415 -5.11 -4.21 -2.96
C SER A 415 -5.01 -2.68 -2.87
N GLU A 416 -3.81 -2.10 -2.71
CA GLU A 416 -3.64 -0.65 -2.59
C GLU A 416 -4.19 0.12 -3.80
N LEU A 417 -4.07 -0.45 -5.00
CA LEU A 417 -4.47 0.18 -6.26
C LEU A 417 -5.99 0.20 -6.45
N ALA A 418 -6.75 -0.53 -5.62
CA ALA A 418 -8.21 -0.47 -5.64
C ALA A 418 -8.76 0.92 -5.31
N PHE A 419 -7.99 1.71 -4.55
CA PHE A 419 -8.40 3.03 -4.06
C PHE A 419 -8.18 4.18 -5.04
N TYR A 420 -7.48 3.92 -6.15
CA TYR A 420 -7.04 4.96 -7.08
C TYR A 420 -8.13 5.33 -8.10
N PRO A 421 -8.25 6.61 -8.49
CA PRO A 421 -9.33 7.14 -9.33
C PRO A 421 -9.11 6.88 -10.83
N VAL A 422 -9.05 5.62 -11.22
CA VAL A 422 -8.90 5.19 -12.62
C VAL A 422 -9.81 3.98 -12.86
N PRO A 423 -10.45 3.81 -14.03
CA PRO A 423 -11.19 2.59 -14.35
C PRO A 423 -10.33 1.33 -14.15
N LYS A 424 -10.85 0.32 -13.43
CA LYS A 424 -10.08 -0.86 -13.03
C LYS A 424 -10.73 -2.19 -13.42
N ILE A 425 -9.91 -3.14 -13.87
CA ILE A 425 -10.23 -4.57 -13.91
C ILE A 425 -9.45 -5.24 -12.77
N PHE A 426 -10.16 -5.88 -11.83
CA PHE A 426 -9.51 -6.60 -10.73
C PHE A 426 -9.29 -8.07 -11.04
N ASN A 427 -8.03 -8.50 -11.11
CA ASN A 427 -7.70 -9.92 -11.16
C ASN A 427 -7.81 -10.60 -9.78
N GLU A 428 -7.59 -11.92 -9.75
CA GLU A 428 -7.68 -12.72 -8.52
C GLU A 428 -6.73 -12.19 -7.43
N ARG A 429 -7.24 -12.06 -6.21
CA ARG A 429 -6.46 -11.62 -5.04
C ARG A 429 -5.47 -12.68 -4.53
N VAL A 430 -4.48 -12.24 -3.75
CA VAL A 430 -3.53 -13.13 -3.05
C VAL A 430 -3.93 -13.33 -1.60
N GLY A 431 -4.41 -12.28 -0.94
CA GLY A 431 -4.90 -12.30 0.45
C GLY A 431 -6.42 -12.24 0.51
N ALA A 432 -7.04 -12.94 1.46
CA ALA A 432 -8.49 -12.91 1.63
C ALA A 432 -9.01 -11.48 1.92
N HIS A 433 -8.24 -10.67 2.66
CA HIS A 433 -8.54 -9.28 2.99
C HIS A 433 -8.69 -8.37 1.76
N GLU A 434 -7.95 -8.63 0.68
CA GLU A 434 -7.97 -7.81 -0.54
C GLU A 434 -9.35 -7.86 -1.27
N ALA A 435 -10.23 -8.83 -0.95
CA ALA A 435 -11.58 -8.87 -1.52
C ALA A 435 -12.37 -7.57 -1.27
N TRP A 436 -12.11 -6.90 -0.13
CA TRP A 436 -12.79 -5.67 0.25
C TRP A 436 -12.39 -4.47 -0.59
N GLY A 437 -11.20 -4.48 -1.19
CA GLY A 437 -10.79 -3.47 -2.18
C GLY A 437 -11.65 -3.53 -3.43
N ALA A 438 -11.83 -4.74 -4.00
CA ALA A 438 -12.68 -4.95 -5.18
C ALA A 438 -14.13 -4.56 -4.91
N ILE A 439 -14.69 -5.01 -3.79
CA ILE A 439 -16.07 -4.67 -3.40
C ILE A 439 -16.23 -3.15 -3.29
N ARG A 440 -15.30 -2.47 -2.59
CA ARG A 440 -15.37 -1.02 -2.42
C ARG A 440 -15.33 -0.28 -3.75
N SER A 441 -14.42 -0.67 -4.64
CA SER A 441 -14.27 -0.05 -5.96
C SER A 441 -15.49 -0.30 -6.86
N ALA A 442 -16.06 -1.51 -6.85
CA ALA A 442 -17.28 -1.83 -7.58
C ALA A 442 -18.49 -1.01 -7.08
N GLU A 443 -18.67 -0.88 -5.76
CA GLU A 443 -19.75 -0.08 -5.17
C GLU A 443 -19.56 1.44 -5.40
N LEU A 444 -18.32 1.89 -5.55
CA LEU A 444 -18.00 3.26 -5.97
C LEU A 444 -18.16 3.48 -7.47
N GLY A 445 -18.38 2.41 -8.23
CA GLY A 445 -18.52 2.45 -9.67
C GLY A 445 -17.23 2.85 -10.38
N ASP A 446 -16.05 2.53 -9.86
CA ASP A 446 -14.77 2.86 -10.53
C ASP A 446 -13.93 1.63 -10.91
N GLY A 447 -14.48 0.42 -10.73
CA GLY A 447 -13.84 -0.82 -11.16
C GLY A 447 -14.82 -1.98 -11.27
N THR A 448 -14.35 -3.09 -11.85
CA THR A 448 -15.13 -4.32 -11.95
C THR A 448 -15.32 -4.99 -10.58
N ILE A 449 -16.19 -5.99 -10.51
CA ILE A 449 -16.04 -7.03 -9.48
C ILE A 449 -14.74 -7.81 -9.71
N GLU A 450 -14.28 -8.56 -8.70
CA GLU A 450 -13.10 -9.42 -8.82
C GLU A 450 -13.28 -10.51 -9.90
N THR A 451 -12.41 -10.52 -10.92
CA THR A 451 -12.35 -11.53 -11.97
C THR A 451 -11.46 -12.70 -11.53
N ARG A 452 -12.08 -13.67 -10.85
CA ARG A 452 -11.39 -14.83 -10.24
C ARG A 452 -10.85 -15.89 -11.19
N SER A 453 -10.90 -15.67 -12.51
CA SER A 453 -10.34 -16.59 -13.49
C SER A 453 -9.79 -15.84 -14.69
N VAL A 454 -8.81 -16.46 -15.36
CA VAL A 454 -8.22 -15.92 -16.60
C VAL A 454 -9.32 -15.55 -17.60
N GLY A 455 -10.23 -16.48 -17.92
CA GLY A 455 -11.29 -16.22 -18.89
C GLY A 455 -12.23 -15.06 -18.52
N ARG A 456 -12.47 -14.80 -17.22
CA ARG A 456 -13.25 -13.63 -16.78
C ARG A 456 -12.47 -12.34 -16.92
N THR A 457 -11.16 -12.36 -16.65
CA THR A 457 -10.27 -11.22 -16.89
C THR A 457 -10.21 -10.88 -18.37
N LEU A 458 -10.04 -11.89 -19.25
CA LEU A 458 -10.01 -11.68 -20.70
C LEU A 458 -11.34 -11.14 -21.23
N GLN A 459 -12.48 -11.67 -20.76
CA GLN A 459 -13.81 -11.13 -21.08
C GLN A 459 -13.95 -9.65 -20.66
N ALA A 460 -13.44 -9.28 -19.49
CA ALA A 460 -13.46 -7.88 -19.05
C ALA A 460 -12.60 -6.99 -19.93
N ILE A 461 -11.44 -7.47 -20.40
CA ILE A 461 -10.59 -6.77 -21.37
C ILE A 461 -11.36 -6.56 -22.68
N ASP A 462 -12.03 -7.59 -23.20
CA ASP A 462 -12.84 -7.48 -24.43
C ASP A 462 -13.90 -6.39 -24.30
N LEU A 463 -14.70 -6.44 -23.24
CA LEU A 463 -15.76 -5.47 -22.98
C LEU A 463 -15.22 -4.04 -22.83
N MET A 464 -14.17 -3.85 -22.02
CA MET A 464 -13.57 -2.53 -21.79
C MET A 464 -12.86 -1.96 -23.03
N THR A 465 -12.50 -2.82 -23.98
CA THR A 465 -11.93 -2.42 -25.27
C THR A 465 -13.02 -2.03 -26.27
N GLN A 466 -14.08 -2.84 -26.39
CA GLN A 466 -15.07 -2.76 -27.46
C GLN A 466 -16.30 -1.92 -27.12
N GLU A 467 -16.73 -1.93 -25.85
CA GLU A 467 -17.92 -1.24 -25.39
C GLU A 467 -17.58 0.14 -24.79
N THR A 468 -18.60 0.99 -24.69
CA THR A 468 -18.46 2.38 -24.24
C THR A 468 -19.11 2.65 -22.89
N ASP A 469 -20.19 1.93 -22.57
CA ASP A 469 -21.04 2.11 -21.39
C ASP A 469 -20.26 2.02 -20.06
N LEU A 470 -19.36 1.04 -19.92
CA LEU A 470 -18.56 0.86 -18.70
C LEU A 470 -17.57 2.00 -18.49
N MET A 471 -16.98 2.53 -19.56
CA MET A 471 -16.03 3.64 -19.46
C MET A 471 -16.72 4.95 -19.08
N GLU A 472 -17.91 5.20 -19.63
CA GLU A 472 -18.77 6.31 -19.22
C GLU A 472 -19.16 6.19 -17.75
N LEU A 473 -19.67 5.02 -17.34
CA LEU A 473 -20.05 4.74 -15.95
C LEU A 473 -18.88 4.99 -15.00
N PHE A 474 -17.70 4.45 -15.31
CA PHE A 474 -16.54 4.53 -14.43
C PHE A 474 -15.97 5.94 -14.34
N CYS A 475 -15.79 6.63 -15.47
CA CYS A 475 -15.29 8.00 -15.48
C CYS A 475 -16.25 8.97 -14.77
N ASP A 476 -17.55 8.85 -14.99
CA ASP A 476 -18.57 9.68 -14.32
C ASP A 476 -18.58 9.46 -12.82
N SER A 477 -18.49 8.20 -12.38
CA SER A 477 -18.48 7.86 -10.96
C SER A 477 -17.22 8.38 -10.28
N ILE A 478 -16.05 8.26 -10.92
CA ILE A 478 -14.79 8.84 -10.41
C ILE A 478 -14.93 10.35 -10.20
N VAL A 479 -15.49 11.09 -11.15
CA VAL A 479 -15.70 12.54 -11.03
C VAL A 479 -16.66 12.87 -9.88
N LYS A 480 -17.78 12.15 -9.76
CA LYS A 480 -18.73 12.32 -8.64
C LYS A 480 -18.09 12.00 -7.28
N ASN A 481 -17.27 10.96 -7.23
CA ASN A 481 -16.54 10.55 -6.03
C ASN A 481 -15.52 11.61 -5.60
N LYS A 482 -14.86 12.30 -6.55
CA LYS A 482 -14.04 13.48 -6.22
C LYS A 482 -14.89 14.58 -5.58
N GLN A 483 -16.04 14.93 -6.15
CA GLN A 483 -16.90 16.02 -5.64
C GLN A 483 -17.29 15.83 -4.17
N ILE A 484 -17.54 14.59 -3.73
CA ILE A 484 -17.88 14.28 -2.33
C ILE A 484 -16.67 13.97 -1.43
N GLY A 485 -15.45 14.08 -1.97
CA GLY A 485 -14.21 13.95 -1.22
C GLY A 485 -13.78 12.53 -0.88
N ILE A 486 -14.13 11.55 -1.73
CA ILE A 486 -13.69 10.16 -1.56
C ILE A 486 -12.17 10.04 -1.65
N TYR A 487 -11.51 10.80 -2.53
CA TYR A 487 -10.07 10.66 -2.81
C TYR A 487 -9.19 11.61 -1.99
N ASP A 488 -9.75 12.32 -1.01
CA ASP A 488 -9.04 13.35 -0.22
C ASP A 488 -8.29 12.78 1.00
N GLY A 489 -8.18 11.45 1.11
CA GLY A 489 -7.72 10.79 2.33
C GLY A 489 -6.33 11.27 2.74
N ALA A 490 -5.41 11.43 1.79
CA ALA A 490 -4.06 11.91 2.06
C ALA A 490 -4.04 13.35 2.62
N TYR A 491 -4.84 14.26 2.07
CA TYR A 491 -5.00 15.62 2.60
C TYR A 491 -5.53 15.60 4.02
N LYS A 492 -6.60 14.86 4.27
CA LYS A 492 -7.19 14.77 5.61
C LYS A 492 -6.23 14.14 6.61
N CYS A 493 -5.33 13.24 6.21
CA CYS A 493 -4.24 12.78 7.07
C CYS A 493 -3.29 13.92 7.47
N VAL A 494 -2.89 14.76 6.50
CA VAL A 494 -2.07 15.95 6.78
C VAL A 494 -2.84 16.94 7.66
N GLU A 495 -4.14 17.15 7.44
CA GLU A 495 -4.95 17.99 8.33
C GLU A 495 -5.00 17.45 9.77
N LEU A 496 -5.18 16.13 9.92
CA LEU A 496 -5.23 15.48 11.23
C LEU A 496 -3.90 15.60 11.97
N ALA A 497 -2.78 15.58 11.25
CA ALA A 497 -1.45 15.71 11.83
C ALA A 497 -1.07 17.17 12.09
N THR A 498 -1.42 18.11 11.21
CA THR A 498 -0.89 19.49 11.28
C THR A 498 -1.90 20.51 11.81
N GLY A 499 -3.19 20.18 11.80
CA GLY A 499 -4.27 21.13 12.07
C GLY A 499 -4.54 22.13 10.94
N ARG A 500 -3.69 22.18 9.89
CA ARG A 500 -3.92 23.02 8.71
C ARG A 500 -5.02 22.42 7.86
N LYS A 501 -6.04 23.19 7.54
CA LYS A 501 -7.12 22.78 6.63
C LYS A 501 -6.64 22.82 5.19
N TRP A 502 -7.03 21.82 4.41
CA TRP A 502 -6.90 21.81 2.97
C TRP A 502 -8.12 22.49 2.36
N GLU A 503 -7.87 23.50 1.55
CA GLU A 503 -8.88 24.15 0.72
C GLU A 503 -8.68 23.63 -0.71
N ARG A 504 -9.72 23.02 -1.25
CA ARG A 504 -9.73 22.41 -2.58
C ARG A 504 -9.86 23.46 -3.68
#